data_AF-E3FUQ7-F1
#
_entry.id   AF-E3FUQ7-F1
#
_cell.length_a   1.000
_cell.length_b   1.000
_cell.length_c   1.000
_cell.angle_alpha   90.00
_cell.angle_beta   90.00
_cell.angle_gamma   90.00
#
_symmetry.space_group_name_H-M   'P 1'
#
loop_
_entity.id
_entity.type
_entity.pdbx_description
1 polymer ?
#
loop_
_entity_poly.entity_id
_entity_poly.type
_entity_poly.pdbx_seq_one_letter_code
_entity_poly.pdbx_strand_id
1 'polypeptide(L)'
;MTRLLLCVLALSAASACNSDAQEPMRQGRLALRSGESVGGMTECGVNLPSCPTHLSCVAFTLDGVSQARCVDPAVICTEVLSCTGGTSCAILESYPSRVVCSGTCKGDDCDESVSSSGP
;
A
#
# COMPACT_ATOMS: atom_id res chain seq x y z
N MET A 1 -64.97 14.83 28.05
CA MET A 1 -63.79 14.83 28.95
C MET A 1 -62.63 15.53 28.23
N THR A 2 -61.54 15.83 28.94
CA THR A 2 -60.59 16.90 28.58
C THR A 2 -59.16 16.38 28.39
N ARG A 3 -58.32 17.08 27.58
CA ARG A 3 -56.84 16.92 27.48
C ARG A 3 -56.38 15.56 26.89
N LEU A 4 -55.18 15.32 26.33
CA LEU A 4 -53.92 16.02 25.94
C LEU A 4 -53.29 15.12 24.81
N LEU A 5 -52.36 15.43 23.90
CA LEU A 5 -51.42 16.52 23.52
C LEU A 5 -51.62 16.83 21.99
N LEU A 6 -51.02 17.78 21.24
CA LEU A 6 -49.93 18.78 21.36
C LEU A 6 -48.45 18.34 21.05
N CYS A 7 -47.90 18.80 19.92
CA CYS A 7 -46.51 18.59 19.42
C CYS A 7 -46.17 17.14 18.98
N VAL A 8 -45.22 16.88 18.06
CA VAL A 8 -44.05 17.68 17.64
C VAL A 8 -43.96 17.88 16.12
N LEU A 9 -43.72 19.12 15.68
CA LEU A 9 -43.12 19.45 14.38
C LEU A 9 -41.59 19.44 14.54
N ALA A 10 -40.87 18.61 13.78
CA ALA A 10 -39.40 18.59 13.79
C ALA A 10 -38.78 18.28 12.42
N LEU A 11 -38.36 19.35 11.74
CA LEU A 11 -37.20 19.42 10.84
C LEU A 11 -36.97 18.23 9.89
N SER A 12 -37.66 18.24 8.74
CA SER A 12 -37.16 17.61 7.52
C SER A 12 -35.97 18.41 6.93
N ALA A 13 -34.90 18.53 7.71
CA ALA A 13 -33.69 19.27 7.40
C ALA A 13 -32.52 18.30 7.20
N ALA A 14 -32.70 17.34 6.30
CA ALA A 14 -31.57 16.59 5.73
C ALA A 14 -30.77 17.58 4.88
N SER A 15 -29.78 18.22 5.50
CA SER A 15 -28.85 19.10 4.82
C SER A 15 -28.20 18.33 3.67
N ALA A 16 -28.14 18.97 2.50
CA ALA A 16 -27.19 18.58 1.48
C ALA A 16 -25.79 18.86 2.07
N CYS A 17 -25.26 17.85 2.77
CA CYS A 17 -23.87 17.86 3.19
C CYS A 17 -23.07 17.86 1.90
N ASN A 18 -22.54 19.03 1.52
CA ASN A 18 -21.66 19.15 0.37
C ASN A 18 -20.40 18.39 0.73
N SER A 19 -20.36 17.12 0.35
CA SER A 19 -19.15 16.31 0.37
C SER A 19 -18.21 16.92 -0.66
N ASP A 20 -17.48 17.95 -0.24
CA ASP A 20 -16.15 18.23 -0.74
C ASP A 20 -15.39 16.92 -0.66
N ALA A 21 -15.39 16.20 -1.78
CA ALA A 21 -14.87 14.86 -1.90
C ALA A 21 -13.35 14.95 -1.84
N GLN A 22 -12.85 15.07 -0.62
CA GLN A 22 -11.44 15.01 -0.30
C GLN A 22 -11.00 13.57 -0.52
N GLU A 23 -10.70 13.28 -1.79
CA GLU A 23 -10.12 12.03 -2.31
C GLU A 23 -9.32 11.34 -1.22
N PRO A 24 -9.77 10.16 -0.74
CA PRO A 24 -9.23 9.56 0.46
C PRO A 24 -7.74 9.32 0.24
N MET A 25 -6.89 9.86 1.12
CA MET A 25 -5.44 9.69 0.99
C MET A 25 -5.10 8.20 1.06
N ARG A 26 -4.47 7.67 0.01
CA ARG A 26 -4.20 6.24 -0.14
C ARG A 26 -2.72 5.99 0.11
N GLN A 27 -2.39 4.76 0.46
CA GLN A 27 -1.01 4.27 0.50
C GLN A 27 -0.62 3.84 -0.91
N GLY A 28 0.59 4.21 -1.35
CA GLY A 28 1.13 3.75 -2.64
C GLY A 28 1.34 2.23 -2.68
N ARG A 29 1.52 1.69 -3.88
CA ARG A 29 1.74 0.28 -4.15
C ARG A 29 3.20 0.01 -4.50
N LEU A 30 3.65 -1.20 -4.23
CA LEU A 30 4.92 -1.68 -4.77
C LEU A 30 4.75 -2.03 -6.24
N ALA A 31 5.72 -1.62 -7.04
CA ALA A 31 5.89 -2.01 -8.43
C ALA A 31 7.31 -2.58 -8.64
N LEU A 32 7.49 -3.37 -9.69
CA LEU A 32 8.83 -3.72 -10.16
C LEU A 32 9.46 -2.53 -10.87
N ARG A 33 10.77 -2.34 -10.72
CA ARG A 33 11.53 -1.40 -11.54
C ARG A 33 11.71 -1.96 -12.96
N SER A 34 11.86 -1.06 -13.94
CA SER A 34 11.89 -1.43 -15.36
C SER A 34 13.03 -2.39 -15.69
N GLY A 35 12.68 -3.63 -16.06
CA GLY A 35 13.62 -4.71 -16.39
C GLY A 35 13.82 -5.74 -15.27
N GLU A 36 13.39 -5.46 -14.05
CA GLU A 36 13.54 -6.35 -12.91
C GLU A 36 12.49 -7.47 -12.86
N SER A 37 12.79 -8.56 -12.15
CA SER A 37 11.89 -9.72 -12.07
C SER A 37 12.15 -10.61 -10.86
N VAL A 38 11.14 -10.70 -9.98
CA VAL A 38 11.18 -11.54 -8.76
C VAL A 38 10.98 -13.03 -9.02
N GLY A 39 10.60 -13.44 -10.24
CA GLY A 39 10.33 -14.84 -10.59
C GLY A 39 11.56 -15.76 -10.56
N GLY A 40 12.77 -15.21 -10.63
CA GLY A 40 14.02 -15.96 -10.45
C GLY A 40 14.46 -16.14 -8.99
N MET A 41 13.74 -15.55 -8.03
CA MET A 41 14.13 -15.52 -6.61
C MET A 41 13.49 -16.69 -5.85
N THR A 42 14.30 -17.37 -5.02
CA THR A 42 13.88 -18.53 -4.20
C THR A 42 12.74 -18.16 -3.25
N GLU A 43 11.73 -19.03 -3.13
CA GLU A 43 10.63 -18.87 -2.18
C GLU A 43 11.08 -19.13 -0.74
N CYS A 44 10.46 -18.43 0.21
CA CYS A 44 10.83 -18.52 1.62
C CYS A 44 9.64 -18.30 2.55
N GLY A 45 9.78 -18.70 3.82
CA GLY A 45 8.75 -18.54 4.83
C GLY A 45 8.89 -19.55 5.97
N VAL A 46 8.00 -19.50 6.95
CA VAL A 46 8.09 -20.28 8.21
C VAL A 46 8.12 -21.81 8.04
N ASN A 47 7.65 -22.33 6.91
CA ASN A 47 7.62 -23.77 6.58
C ASN A 47 8.55 -24.14 5.41
N LEU A 48 9.44 -23.23 5.00
CA LEU A 48 10.37 -23.40 3.87
C LEU A 48 11.82 -23.34 4.36
N PRO A 49 12.81 -23.78 3.55
CA PRO A 49 14.22 -23.61 3.89
C PRO A 49 14.59 -22.15 4.18
N SER A 50 15.51 -21.95 5.12
CA SER A 50 16.12 -20.64 5.37
C SER A 50 16.82 -20.11 4.11
N CYS A 51 16.80 -18.79 3.93
CA CYS A 51 17.50 -18.16 2.83
C CYS A 51 19.02 -18.37 2.89
N PRO A 52 19.71 -18.38 1.73
CA PRO A 52 21.17 -18.37 1.67
C PRO A 52 21.81 -17.22 2.44
N THR A 53 23.07 -17.36 2.84
CA THR A 53 23.85 -16.32 3.50
C THR A 53 23.77 -15.00 2.72
N HIS A 54 23.64 -13.88 3.45
CA HIS A 54 23.41 -12.52 2.93
C HIS A 54 22.02 -12.24 2.33
N LEU A 55 21.16 -13.24 2.14
CA LEU A 55 19.76 -13.04 1.72
C LEU A 55 18.81 -13.12 2.92
N SER A 56 17.84 -12.21 2.97
CA SER A 56 16.74 -12.20 3.94
C SER A 56 15.46 -12.77 3.32
N CYS A 57 14.61 -13.37 4.15
CA CYS A 57 13.27 -13.76 3.71
C CYS A 57 12.32 -12.56 3.81
N VAL A 58 11.98 -11.98 2.66
CA VAL A 58 11.22 -10.73 2.55
C VAL A 58 9.88 -10.99 1.86
N ALA A 59 8.80 -10.56 2.50
CA ALA A 59 7.44 -10.60 1.98
C ALA A 59 7.01 -9.24 1.41
N PHE A 60 6.35 -9.27 0.25
CA PHE A 60 5.86 -8.09 -0.46
C PHE A 60 4.66 -8.42 -1.34
N THR A 61 3.94 -7.40 -1.78
CA THR A 61 2.72 -7.54 -2.59
C THR A 61 2.88 -6.76 -3.90
N LEU A 62 2.88 -7.47 -5.03
CA LEU A 62 2.89 -6.91 -6.38
C LEU A 62 1.55 -7.23 -7.05
N ASP A 63 0.89 -6.24 -7.67
CA ASP A 63 -0.39 -6.43 -8.38
C ASP A 63 -1.48 -7.14 -7.55
N GLY A 64 -1.46 -6.94 -6.22
CA GLY A 64 -2.34 -7.62 -5.26
C GLY A 64 -1.90 -9.03 -4.84
N VAL A 65 -0.96 -9.65 -5.57
CA VAL A 65 -0.38 -10.96 -5.25
C VAL A 65 0.70 -10.80 -4.18
N SER A 66 0.44 -11.34 -2.99
CA SER A 66 1.41 -11.37 -1.89
C SER A 66 2.31 -12.61 -1.99
N GLN A 67 3.62 -12.39 -1.87
CA GLN A 67 4.64 -13.44 -1.99
C GLN A 67 5.80 -13.18 -1.03
N ALA A 68 6.63 -14.20 -0.78
CA ALA A 68 7.84 -14.09 0.03
C ALA A 68 9.03 -14.73 -0.69
N ARG A 69 10.13 -13.98 -0.81
CA ARG A 69 11.32 -14.32 -1.61
C ARG A 69 12.60 -14.09 -0.80
N CYS A 70 13.62 -14.90 -1.06
CA CYS A 70 14.98 -14.65 -0.58
C CYS A 70 15.63 -13.56 -1.42
N VAL A 71 15.89 -12.40 -0.82
CA VAL A 71 16.44 -11.21 -1.48
C VAL A 71 17.46 -10.52 -0.58
N ASP A 72 18.37 -9.75 -1.16
CA ASP A 72 19.25 -8.87 -0.39
C ASP A 72 18.45 -7.63 0.06
N PRO A 73 18.28 -7.38 1.37
CA PRO A 73 17.52 -6.26 1.88
C PRO A 73 18.16 -4.89 1.61
N ALA A 74 19.45 -4.83 1.22
CA ALA A 74 20.11 -3.58 0.83
C ALA A 74 19.65 -3.07 -0.54
N VAL A 75 19.29 -3.97 -1.47
CA VAL A 75 18.93 -3.63 -2.86
C VAL A 75 17.43 -3.69 -3.16
N ILE A 76 16.65 -4.37 -2.32
CA ILE A 76 15.22 -4.64 -2.59
C ILE A 76 14.38 -3.36 -2.81
N CYS A 77 14.71 -2.25 -2.13
CA CYS A 77 14.04 -0.95 -2.28
C CYS A 77 14.73 0.04 -3.25
N THR A 78 15.96 -0.23 -3.70
CA THR A 78 16.74 0.68 -4.56
C THR A 78 16.83 0.19 -6.00
N GLU A 79 17.03 -1.11 -6.20
CA GLU A 79 17.22 -1.70 -7.53
C GLU A 79 16.00 -2.48 -8.00
N VAL A 80 15.34 -3.25 -7.12
CA VAL A 80 14.27 -4.22 -7.48
C VAL A 80 12.87 -3.60 -7.46
N LEU A 81 12.47 -3.02 -6.33
CA LEU A 81 11.12 -2.47 -6.11
C LEU A 81 11.11 -0.95 -6.12
N SER A 82 10.02 -0.38 -6.62
CA SER A 82 9.66 1.04 -6.52
C SER A 82 8.29 1.18 -5.85
N CYS A 83 7.92 2.42 -5.52
CA CYS A 83 6.64 2.77 -4.93
C CYS A 83 5.93 3.82 -5.78
N THR A 84 4.62 3.66 -5.98
CA THR A 84 3.78 4.59 -6.75
C THR A 84 3.45 5.87 -5.96
N GLY A 85 2.94 6.90 -6.65
CA GLY A 85 2.46 8.15 -6.03
C GLY A 85 3.46 8.88 -5.13
N GLY A 86 4.74 8.88 -5.52
CA GLY A 86 5.82 9.52 -4.76
C GLY A 86 6.07 8.96 -3.35
N THR A 87 5.50 7.80 -3.00
CA THR A 87 5.66 7.18 -1.68
C THR A 87 7.01 6.46 -1.54
N SER A 88 7.50 6.30 -0.31
CA SER A 88 8.85 5.78 -0.03
C SER A 88 8.83 4.29 0.31
N CYS A 89 9.69 3.50 -0.34
CA CYS A 89 9.88 2.08 -0.02
C CYS A 89 10.51 1.91 1.37
N ALA A 90 9.90 1.09 2.23
CA ALA A 90 10.32 0.85 3.61
C ALA A 90 10.26 -0.65 3.95
N ILE A 91 11.20 -1.12 4.78
CA ILE A 91 11.27 -2.50 5.26
C ILE A 91 10.85 -2.52 6.73
N LEU A 92 9.86 -3.35 7.07
CA LEU A 92 9.37 -3.55 8.44
C LEU A 92 10.05 -4.77 9.06
N GLU A 93 10.74 -4.55 10.18
CA GLU A 93 11.41 -5.60 10.95
C GLU A 93 10.41 -6.62 11.51
N SER A 94 10.42 -7.81 10.91
CA SER A 94 9.50 -8.92 11.18
C SER A 94 10.05 -10.20 10.54
N TYR A 95 9.41 -11.35 10.71
CA TYR A 95 9.75 -12.58 9.98
C TYR A 95 8.51 -13.24 9.35
N PRO A 96 8.44 -13.38 8.00
CA PRO A 96 9.31 -12.71 7.01
C PRO A 96 9.26 -11.19 7.19
N SER A 97 10.36 -10.48 6.90
CA SER A 97 10.35 -9.01 6.96
C SER A 97 9.50 -8.47 5.82
N ARG A 98 8.85 -7.31 5.99
CA ARG A 98 7.84 -6.85 5.03
C ARG A 98 8.26 -5.57 4.34
N VAL A 99 8.34 -5.58 3.01
CA VAL A 99 8.44 -4.34 2.24
C VAL A 99 7.04 -3.74 2.10
N VAL A 100 6.94 -2.42 2.33
CA VAL A 100 5.73 -1.63 2.14
C VAL A 100 6.10 -0.26 1.57
N CYS A 101 5.16 0.39 0.89
CA CYS A 101 5.30 1.81 0.57
C CYS A 101 4.79 2.66 1.75
N SER A 102 5.46 3.76 2.04
CA SER A 102 5.24 4.60 3.21
C SER A 102 5.03 6.06 2.81
N GLY A 103 4.17 6.76 3.56
CA GLY A 103 3.60 8.04 3.13
C GLY A 103 2.25 7.85 2.40
N THR A 104 1.73 8.93 1.83
CA THR A 104 0.37 9.00 1.29
C THR A 104 0.32 9.81 0.00
N CYS A 105 -0.45 9.31 -0.96
CA CYS A 105 -0.73 9.90 -2.27
C CYS A 105 -2.25 10.18 -2.40
N LYS A 106 -2.69 10.77 -3.52
CA LYS A 106 -4.09 11.21 -3.72
C LYS A 106 -4.64 10.77 -5.07
N GLY A 107 -5.80 10.10 -5.08
CA GLY A 107 -6.48 9.70 -6.31
C GLY A 107 -5.68 8.69 -7.14
N ASP A 108 -5.62 8.90 -8.45
CA ASP A 108 -4.95 8.05 -9.45
C ASP A 108 -3.41 8.11 -9.39
N ASP A 109 -2.83 9.18 -8.84
CA ASP A 109 -1.38 9.33 -8.58
C ASP A 109 -0.83 8.12 -7.78
N CYS A 110 -1.66 7.55 -6.90
CA CYS A 110 -1.37 6.32 -6.16
C CYS A 110 -1.26 5.04 -6.99
N ASP A 111 -1.79 5.03 -8.20
CA ASP A 111 -1.74 3.90 -9.13
C ASP A 111 -0.69 4.15 -10.24
N GLU A 112 -0.21 5.38 -10.43
CA GLU A 112 0.87 5.71 -11.36
C GLU A 112 2.26 5.30 -10.84
N SER A 113 2.98 4.52 -11.67
CA SER A 113 4.41 4.29 -11.48
C SER A 113 5.19 5.54 -11.87
N VAL A 114 5.90 6.13 -10.90
CA VAL A 114 6.73 7.34 -11.08
C VAL A 114 7.90 7.08 -12.03
N SER A 115 7.60 7.14 -13.33
CA SER A 115 8.57 7.09 -14.41
C SER A 115 9.37 8.38 -14.38
N SER A 116 10.65 8.28 -14.01
CA SER A 116 11.58 9.41 -14.03
C SER A 116 11.87 9.86 -15.47
N SER A 117 10.96 10.66 -16.03
CA SER A 117 11.21 11.49 -17.21
C SER A 117 12.32 12.49 -16.87
N GLY A 118 13.55 12.11 -17.18
CA GLY A 118 14.72 12.98 -17.02
C GLY A 118 14.66 14.19 -17.97
N PRO A 119 15.38 15.28 -17.62
CA PRO A 119 15.51 16.47 -18.46
C PRO A 119 16.41 16.24 -19.70
#